data_AF-K1SP09-F1
#
_entry.id   AF-K1SP09-F1
#
_cell.length_a   1.000
_cell.length_b   1.000
_cell.length_c   1.000
_cell.angle_alpha   90.00
_cell.angle_beta   90.00
_cell.angle_gamma   90.00
#
_symmetry.space_group_name_H-M   'P 1'
#
loop_
_entity.id
_entity.type
_entity.pdbx_description
1 polymer ?
#
loop_
_entity_poly.entity_id
_entity_poly.type
_entity_poly.pdbx_seq_one_letter_code
_entity_poly.pdbx_strand_id
1 'polypeptide(L)'
;MTIAEAKQVRIVDFLAQLGHHAQHIKSEQYWYFSPLRNERTPSFKVNDRINEWYDFGEATGGDLVELAKYICRTDCVSEARAYIER
;
A
#
# COMPACT_ATOMS: atom_id res chain seq x y z
N MET A 1 3.24 17.61 -2.54
CA MET A 1 4.36 16.77 -2.08
C MET A 1 5.29 16.41 -3.24
N THR A 2 6.56 16.14 -2.96
CA THR A 2 7.55 15.56 -3.88
C THR A 2 7.44 14.03 -3.89
N ILE A 3 8.10 13.34 -4.84
CA ILE A 3 8.16 11.87 -4.83
C ILE A 3 8.88 11.36 -3.58
N ALA A 4 9.93 12.05 -3.14
CA ALA A 4 10.67 11.67 -1.94
C ALA A 4 9.78 11.74 -0.69
N GLU A 5 8.99 12.81 -0.56
CA GLU A 5 8.01 12.98 0.52
C GLU A 5 6.92 11.91 0.48
N ALA A 6 6.39 11.57 -0.71
CA ALA A 6 5.41 10.49 -0.86
C ALA A 6 5.94 9.17 -0.30
N LYS A 7 7.19 8.82 -0.60
CA LYS A 7 7.81 7.58 -0.11
C LYS A 7 8.05 7.55 1.40
N GLN A 8 7.94 8.68 2.10
CA GLN A 8 8.03 8.75 3.57
C GLN A 8 6.67 8.57 4.26
N VAL A 9 5.55 8.73 3.53
CA VAL A 9 4.23 8.44 4.09
C VAL A 9 4.13 6.94 4.32
N ARG A 10 3.78 6.54 5.54
CA ARG A 10 3.69 5.13 5.91
C ARG A 10 2.52 4.47 5.19
N ILE A 11 2.79 3.35 4.53
CA ILE A 11 1.76 2.56 3.84
C ILE A 11 0.67 2.11 4.82
N VAL A 12 1.04 1.79 6.07
CA VAL A 12 0.07 1.40 7.11
C VAL A 12 -0.94 2.52 7.39
N ASP A 13 -0.47 3.76 7.50
CA ASP A 13 -1.32 4.92 7.77
C ASP A 13 -2.20 5.25 6.56
N PHE A 14 -1.63 5.18 5.36
CA PHE A 14 -2.38 5.36 4.11
C PHE A 14 -3.49 4.31 3.93
N LEU A 15 -3.19 3.03 4.18
CA LEU A 15 -4.19 1.96 4.12
C LEU A 15 -5.31 2.16 5.15
N ALA A 16 -4.95 2.59 6.37
CA ALA A 16 -5.93 2.88 7.41
C ALA A 16 -6.89 4.02 7.00
N GLN A 17 -6.37 5.06 6.34
CA GLN A 17 -7.18 6.15 5.80
C GLN A 17 -8.17 5.68 4.73
N LEU A 18 -7.79 4.67 3.94
CA LEU A 18 -8.67 4.02 2.96
C LEU A 18 -9.64 3.00 3.59
N GLY A 19 -9.58 2.78 4.91
CA GLY A 19 -10.43 1.83 5.63
C GLY A 19 -9.92 0.38 5.59
N HIS A 20 -8.68 0.15 5.15
CA HIS A 20 -8.04 -1.16 5.21
C HIS A 20 -7.34 -1.34 6.54
N HIS A 21 -7.74 -2.39 7.27
CA HIS A 21 -7.17 -2.73 8.57
C HIS A 21 -6.37 -4.03 8.52
N ALA A 22 -5.26 -4.06 9.27
CA ALA A 22 -4.42 -5.24 9.34
C ALA A 22 -5.17 -6.39 10.03
N GLN A 23 -5.10 -7.57 9.43
CA GLN A 23 -5.66 -8.82 9.95
C GLN A 23 -4.68 -9.52 10.89
N HIS A 24 -3.38 -9.31 10.70
CA HIS A 24 -2.33 -9.84 11.56
C HIS A 24 -1.10 -8.93 11.56
N ILE A 25 -0.48 -8.73 12.73
CA ILE A 25 0.70 -7.88 12.89
C ILE A 25 1.76 -8.67 13.67
N LYS A 26 2.98 -8.77 13.12
CA LYS A 26 4.13 -9.36 13.82
C LYS A 26 5.42 -8.73 13.34
N SER A 27 6.23 -8.22 14.28
CA SER A 27 7.55 -7.67 13.98
C SER A 27 7.54 -6.67 12.82
N GLU A 28 6.63 -5.68 12.89
CA GLU A 28 6.45 -4.62 11.87
C GLU A 28 6.03 -5.14 10.48
N GLN A 29 5.61 -6.41 10.39
CA GLN A 29 4.96 -6.98 9.23
C GLN A 29 3.45 -6.97 9.46
N TYR A 30 2.74 -6.24 8.60
CA TYR A 30 1.29 -6.08 8.65
C TYR A 30 0.67 -6.86 7.50
N TRP A 31 -0.27 -7.73 7.79
CA TRP A 31 -0.99 -8.53 6.81
C TRP A 31 -2.39 -7.99 6.64
N TYR A 32 -2.82 -7.82 5.39
CA TYR A 32 -4.12 -7.29 5.00
C TYR A 32 -4.77 -8.24 4.00
N PHE A 33 -6.10 -8.18 3.92
CA PHE A 33 -6.75 -8.54 2.67
C PHE A 33 -6.29 -7.57 1.58
N SER A 34 -5.99 -8.08 0.40
CA SER A 34 -5.51 -7.28 -0.71
C SER A 34 -6.44 -6.11 -0.99
N PRO A 35 -5.92 -4.87 -1.04
CA PRO A 35 -6.70 -3.72 -1.50
C PRO A 35 -6.94 -3.78 -3.02
N LEU A 36 -6.29 -4.71 -3.74
CA LEU A 36 -6.31 -4.79 -5.19
C LEU A 36 -7.43 -5.70 -5.72
N ARG A 37 -7.92 -6.63 -4.89
CA ARG A 37 -8.96 -7.60 -5.26
C ARG A 37 -9.75 -8.04 -4.04
N ASN A 38 -10.92 -8.62 -4.29
CA ASN A 38 -11.69 -9.25 -3.21
C ASN A 38 -11.11 -10.64 -2.90
N GLU A 39 -10.75 -10.90 -1.65
CA GLU A 39 -10.20 -12.19 -1.22
C GLU A 39 -10.67 -12.59 0.19
N ARG A 40 -10.47 -13.86 0.55
CA ARG A 40 -10.89 -14.43 1.86
C ARG A 40 -9.74 -14.78 2.79
N THR A 41 -8.52 -14.81 2.28
CA THR A 41 -7.30 -15.10 3.06
C THR A 41 -6.33 -13.95 2.83
N PRO A 42 -5.77 -13.32 3.87
CA PRO A 42 -4.85 -12.20 3.70
C PRO A 42 -3.59 -12.61 2.92
N SER A 43 -3.32 -11.94 1.80
CA SER A 43 -2.09 -12.15 1.02
C SER A 43 -1.23 -10.90 0.90
N PHE A 44 -1.71 -9.75 1.35
CA PHE A 44 -1.03 -8.48 1.18
C PHE A 44 -0.22 -8.15 2.42
N LYS A 45 1.09 -8.02 2.26
CA LYS A 45 2.02 -7.78 3.37
C LYS A 45 2.68 -6.41 3.22
N VAL A 46 2.60 -5.59 4.28
CA VAL A 46 3.37 -4.35 4.41
C VAL A 46 4.51 -4.58 5.40
N ASN A 47 5.72 -4.23 4.99
CA ASN A 47 6.88 -4.14 5.84
C ASN A 47 7.07 -2.68 6.24
N ASP A 48 6.57 -2.32 7.43
CA ASP A 48 6.53 -0.93 7.90
C ASP A 48 7.94 -0.36 8.15
N ARG A 49 8.92 -1.21 8.47
CA ARG A 49 10.31 -0.81 8.70
C ARG A 49 10.99 -0.23 7.46
N ILE A 50 10.68 -0.76 6.28
CA ILE A 50 11.26 -0.30 4.99
C ILE A 50 10.23 0.44 4.12
N ASN A 51 8.99 0.56 4.61
CA ASN A 51 7.87 1.19 3.93
C ASN A 51 7.59 0.63 2.52
N GLU A 52 7.57 -0.70 2.41
CA GLU A 52 7.26 -1.41 1.17
C GLU A 52 6.14 -2.43 1.38
N TRP A 53 5.43 -2.75 0.31
CA TRP A 53 4.39 -3.76 0.29
C TRP A 53 4.66 -4.85 -0.74
N TYR A 54 4.06 -6.01 -0.51
CA TYR A 54 4.03 -7.11 -1.47
C TYR A 54 2.70 -7.86 -1.35
N ASP A 55 2.07 -8.12 -2.49
CA ASP A 55 0.89 -8.96 -2.59
C ASP A 55 1.28 -10.33 -3.16
N PHE A 56 1.18 -11.36 -2.32
CA PHE A 56 1.52 -12.73 -2.71
C PHE A 56 0.55 -13.34 -3.72
N GLY A 57 -0.68 -12.84 -3.84
CA GLY A 57 -1.64 -13.38 -4.82
C GLY A 57 -1.50 -12.80 -6.22
N GLU A 58 -1.05 -11.55 -6.35
CA GLU A 58 -0.73 -10.93 -7.65
C GLU A 58 0.77 -11.01 -8.01
N ALA A 59 1.61 -11.48 -7.07
CA ALA A 59 3.06 -11.51 -7.18
C ALA A 59 3.69 -10.14 -7.53
N THR A 60 3.11 -9.06 -7.00
CA THR A 60 3.57 -7.68 -7.22
C THR A 60 3.82 -6.96 -5.89
N GLY A 61 4.60 -5.89 -5.93
CA GLY A 61 4.93 -5.08 -4.77
C GLY A 61 5.66 -3.81 -5.14
N GLY A 62 5.95 -2.99 -4.13
CA GLY A 62 6.67 -1.74 -4.33
C GLY A 62 6.56 -0.80 -3.14
N ASP A 63 6.81 0.48 -3.40
CA ASP A 63 6.62 1.55 -2.42
C ASP A 63 5.18 2.10 -2.45
N LEU A 64 4.92 3.16 -1.68
CA LEU A 64 3.61 3.81 -1.62
C LEU A 64 3.16 4.37 -2.98
N VAL A 65 4.08 4.87 -3.81
CA VAL A 65 3.72 5.44 -5.12
C VAL A 65 3.25 4.32 -6.05
N GLU A 66 3.94 3.19 -6.05
CA GLU A 66 3.49 2.00 -6.79
C GLU A 66 2.13 1.50 -6.26
N LEU A 67 1.94 1.45 -4.93
CA LEU A 67 0.64 1.07 -4.37
C LEU A 67 -0.49 2.00 -4.84
N ALA A 68 -0.26 3.31 -4.80
CA ALA A 68 -1.25 4.30 -5.20
C ALA A 68 -1.63 4.13 -6.67
N LYS A 69 -0.66 3.92 -7.57
CA LYS A 69 -0.92 3.60 -8.99
C LYS A 69 -1.86 2.41 -9.17
N TYR A 70 -1.62 1.34 -8.43
CA TYR A 70 -2.48 0.15 -8.47
C TYR A 70 -3.91 0.44 -7.99
N ILE A 71 -4.05 1.17 -6.87
CA ILE A 71 -5.37 1.48 -6.27
C ILE A 71 -6.17 2.44 -7.16
N CYS A 72 -5.55 3.51 -7.67
CA CYS A 72 -6.25 4.48 -8.54
C CYS A 72 -6.24 4.09 -10.03
N ARG A 73 -5.65 2.94 -10.39
CA ARG A 73 -5.61 2.39 -11.75
C ARG A 73 -5.02 3.37 -12.77
N THR A 74 -3.86 3.93 -12.44
CA THR A 74 -3.12 4.86 -13.31
C THR A 74 -1.64 4.52 -13.33
N ASP A 75 -0.99 4.74 -14.47
CA ASP A 75 0.47 4.72 -14.57
C ASP A 75 1.08 6.12 -14.33
N CYS A 76 0.25 7.15 -14.22
CA CYS A 76 0.66 8.53 -14.03
C CYS A 76 1.10 8.80 -12.59
N VAL A 77 2.40 9.03 -12.39
CA VAL A 77 2.98 9.36 -11.07
C VAL A 77 2.30 10.59 -10.44
N SER A 78 1.94 11.59 -11.24
CA SER A 78 1.28 12.81 -10.75
C SER A 78 -0.11 12.54 -10.18
N GLU A 79 -0.87 11.65 -10.81
CA GLU A 79 -2.20 11.25 -10.34
C GLU A 79 -2.12 10.39 -9.08
N ALA A 80 -1.21 9.40 -9.07
CA ALA A 80 -0.94 8.58 -7.90
C ALA A 80 -0.55 9.45 -6.68
N ARG A 81 0.28 10.47 -6.90
CA ARG A 81 0.67 11.40 -5.85
C ARG A 81 -0.49 12.25 -5.34
N ALA A 82 -1.30 12.80 -6.25
CA ALA A 82 -2.49 13.56 -5.87
C ALA A 82 -3.49 12.71 -5.07
N TYR A 83 -3.52 11.39 -5.31
CA TYR A 83 -4.35 10.46 -4.54
C TYR A 83 -3.83 10.24 -3.11
N ILE A 84 -2.51 10.22 -2.89
CA ILE A 84 -1.92 10.10 -1.54
C ILE A 84 -2.20 11.35 -0.68
N GLU A 85 -2.41 12.52 -1.29
CA GLU A 85 -2.67 13.78 -0.58
C GLU A 85 -4.12 14.02 -0.17
N ARG A 86 -5.06 13.22 -0.70
CA ARG A 86 -6.49 13.34 -0.39
C ARG A 86 -6.77 12.86 1.02
#